data_AF-A0A7W0Y2A4-F1
#
_entry.id   AF-A0A7W0Y2A4-F1
#
_cell.length_a   1.000
_cell.length_b   1.000
_cell.length_c   1.000
_cell.angle_alpha   90.00
_cell.angle_beta   90.00
_cell.angle_gamma   90.00
#
_symmetry.space_group_name_H-M   'P 1'
#
loop_
_entity.id
_entity.type
_entity.pdbx_description
1 polymer ?
#
loop_
_entity_poly.entity_id
_entity_poly.type
_entity_poly.pdbx_seq_one_letter_code
_entity_poly.pdbx_strand_id
1 'polypeptide(L)'
;MRILVWNIGAGSPGGSRRHERAWGQLAERGDFDVALLQETEEPPAWQADHWRSVVWRPKYAQTRKGRKPWGCAVLARDLALEAYEPTQDFPWLAALPGSSAVTRTTSGPTWLASVHLTARPIAADLLRTHPLEGIETTTRDGSVWETNVVPHELHRLFGQETFLWGGDLNCDPKMDDRPGFAGGNRRVFEIYRDAGAVDTRIRFHSTYQQTFSDRAPTATNSITSS
;
A
#
# COMPACT_ATOMS: atom_id res chain seq x y z
N MET A 1 -2.68 16.98 -8.42
CA MET A 1 -3.43 15.93 -7.72
C MET A 1 -2.99 15.93 -6.25
N ARG A 2 -3.93 16.05 -5.31
CA ARG A 2 -3.72 15.94 -3.86
C ARG A 2 -4.01 14.52 -3.43
N ILE A 3 -3.03 13.87 -2.83
CA ILE A 3 -3.13 12.48 -2.38
C ILE A 3 -3.24 12.45 -0.86
N LEU A 4 -4.30 11.83 -0.36
CA LEU A 4 -4.35 11.35 1.02
C LEU A 4 -3.84 9.92 1.03
N VAL A 5 -2.96 9.58 1.96
CA VAL A 5 -2.64 8.18 2.23
C VAL A 5 -2.86 7.92 3.71
N TRP A 6 -3.53 6.80 4.03
CA TRP A 6 -3.96 6.50 5.39
C TRP A 6 -4.14 5.01 5.65
N ASN A 7 -3.39 4.45 6.59
CA ASN A 7 -3.73 3.18 7.22
C ASN A 7 -4.86 3.38 8.25
N ILE A 8 -6.06 2.85 7.95
CA ILE A 8 -7.24 3.09 8.79
C ILE A 8 -7.33 2.14 10.01
N GLY A 9 -6.39 1.18 10.13
CA GLY A 9 -6.06 0.48 11.36
C GLY A 9 -7.09 -0.56 11.82
N ALA A 10 -7.38 -1.55 10.97
CA ALA A 10 -8.26 -2.67 11.30
C ALA A 10 -7.70 -3.59 12.41
N GLY A 11 -6.38 -3.55 12.65
CA GLY A 11 -5.69 -4.39 13.64
C GLY A 11 -5.73 -3.93 15.11
N SER A 12 -6.14 -2.68 15.42
CA SER A 12 -6.13 -2.18 16.80
C SER A 12 -7.47 -2.39 17.55
N PRO A 13 -7.49 -2.39 18.90
CA PRO A 13 -8.72 -2.54 19.68
C PRO A 13 -9.77 -1.49 19.27
N GLY A 14 -10.94 -1.92 18.78
CA GLY A 14 -12.02 -1.01 18.36
C GLY A 14 -12.99 -1.53 17.29
N GLY A 15 -12.59 -2.53 16.49
CA GLY A 15 -13.48 -3.25 15.57
C GLY A 15 -14.16 -2.40 14.49
N SER A 16 -15.28 -2.91 13.93
CA SER A 16 -16.03 -2.34 12.79
C SER A 16 -16.53 -0.91 12.99
N ARG A 17 -16.78 -0.47 14.23
CA ARG A 17 -17.20 0.92 14.53
C ARG A 17 -16.11 1.93 14.20
N ARG A 18 -14.83 1.55 14.30
CA ARG A 18 -13.71 2.40 13.89
C ARG A 18 -13.69 2.59 12.38
N HIS A 19 -13.96 1.53 11.62
CA HIS A 19 -14.03 1.58 10.17
C HIS A 19 -15.16 2.48 9.69
N GLU A 20 -16.36 2.33 10.22
CA GLU A 20 -17.49 3.17 9.85
C GLU A 20 -17.18 4.66 10.09
N ARG A 21 -16.56 4.96 11.25
CA ARG A 21 -16.12 6.33 11.56
C ARG A 21 -15.04 6.82 10.60
N ALA A 22 -14.05 5.99 10.25
CA ALA A 22 -13.00 6.36 9.31
C ALA A 22 -13.56 6.65 7.91
N TRP A 23 -14.49 5.83 7.44
CA TRP A 23 -15.23 6.06 6.20
C TRP A 23 -16.02 7.37 6.26
N GLY A 24 -16.78 7.62 7.34
CA GLY A 24 -17.51 8.88 7.50
C GLY A 24 -16.58 10.10 7.47
N GLN A 25 -15.43 10.03 8.14
CA GLN A 25 -14.42 11.11 8.09
C GLN A 25 -13.84 11.33 6.69
N LEU A 26 -13.63 10.26 5.91
CA LEU A 26 -13.19 10.39 4.52
C LEU A 26 -14.25 11.08 3.65
N ALA A 27 -15.53 10.77 3.89
CA ALA A 27 -16.67 11.32 3.17
C ALA A 27 -16.84 12.82 3.44
N GLU A 28 -16.65 13.25 4.68
CA GLU A 28 -16.74 14.66 5.12
C GLU A 28 -15.53 15.50 4.69
N ARG A 29 -14.35 14.88 4.53
CA ARG A 29 -13.17 15.58 4.02
C ARG A 29 -13.39 16.06 2.59
N GLY A 30 -12.74 17.15 2.19
CA GLY A 30 -12.75 17.69 0.82
C GLY A 30 -11.36 18.10 0.31
N ASP A 31 -10.32 17.74 1.07
CA ASP A 31 -8.95 18.22 0.90
C ASP A 31 -8.07 17.30 0.03
N PHE A 32 -8.63 16.23 -0.54
CA PHE A 32 -7.92 15.29 -1.40
C PHE A 32 -8.70 14.95 -2.67
N ASP A 33 -7.95 14.64 -3.74
CA ASP A 33 -8.50 14.20 -5.03
C ASP A 33 -8.54 12.66 -5.10
N VAL A 34 -7.50 12.02 -4.53
CA VAL A 34 -7.35 10.56 -4.41
C VAL A 34 -6.97 10.19 -2.98
N ALA A 35 -7.51 9.08 -2.48
CA ALA A 35 -7.08 8.45 -1.23
C ALA A 35 -6.51 7.05 -1.47
N LEU A 36 -5.31 6.79 -0.95
CA LEU A 36 -4.68 5.46 -0.92
C LEU A 36 -4.80 4.91 0.50
N LEU A 37 -5.66 3.91 0.70
CA LEU A 37 -6.05 3.43 2.02
C LEU A 37 -5.56 2.02 2.28
N GLN A 38 -5.05 1.79 3.48
CA GLN A 38 -4.54 0.49 3.95
C GLN A 38 -5.36 -0.03 5.13
N GLU A 39 -5.31 -1.35 5.32
CA GLU A 39 -6.10 -2.07 6.31
C GLU A 39 -7.59 -1.71 6.26
N THR A 40 -8.20 -1.63 5.08
CA THR A 40 -9.61 -1.28 4.97
C THR A 40 -10.52 -2.49 5.01
N GLU A 41 -11.67 -2.39 5.71
CA GLU A 41 -12.82 -3.25 5.40
C GLU A 41 -13.38 -2.89 4.02
N GLU A 42 -14.32 -3.72 3.54
CA GLU A 42 -15.12 -3.40 2.36
C GLU A 42 -15.73 -2.00 2.49
N PRO A 43 -15.61 -1.15 1.46
CA PRO A 43 -16.25 0.16 1.44
C PRO A 43 -17.77 0.05 1.69
N PRO A 44 -18.36 0.92 2.52
CA PRO A 44 -19.78 0.88 2.82
C PRO A 44 -20.62 1.22 1.58
N ALA A 45 -21.85 0.73 1.49
CA ALA A 45 -22.70 0.92 0.30
C ALA A 45 -22.94 2.39 -0.07
N TRP A 46 -23.02 3.28 0.93
CA TRP A 46 -23.22 4.72 0.74
C TRP A 46 -22.01 5.42 0.11
N GLN A 47 -20.87 4.72 -0.07
CA GLN A 47 -19.66 5.27 -0.69
C GLN A 47 -19.91 5.90 -2.07
N ALA A 48 -20.88 5.37 -2.83
CA ALA A 48 -21.22 5.83 -4.17
C ALA A 48 -21.74 7.28 -4.20
N ASP A 49 -22.24 7.78 -3.07
CA ASP A 49 -22.73 9.15 -2.94
C ASP A 49 -21.59 10.18 -2.79
N HIS A 50 -20.37 9.72 -2.49
CA HIS A 50 -19.22 10.59 -2.14
C HIS A 50 -18.03 10.45 -3.10
N TRP A 51 -17.88 9.32 -3.76
CA TRP A 51 -16.74 9.04 -4.62
C TRP A 51 -17.18 8.47 -5.97
N ARG A 52 -16.72 9.08 -7.06
CA ARG A 52 -16.92 8.55 -8.42
C ARG A 52 -16.30 7.18 -8.60
N SER A 53 -15.21 6.87 -7.92
CA SER A 53 -14.51 5.60 -8.10
C SER A 53 -13.92 5.08 -6.81
N VAL A 54 -14.12 3.78 -6.61
CA VAL A 54 -13.58 3.02 -5.48
C VAL A 54 -13.10 1.67 -5.99
N VAL A 55 -11.79 1.43 -5.85
CA VAL A 55 -11.15 0.17 -6.15
C VAL A 55 -10.67 -0.44 -4.85
N TRP A 56 -11.30 -1.51 -4.39
CA TRP A 56 -10.91 -2.21 -3.17
C TRP A 56 -10.47 -3.63 -3.47
N ARG A 57 -9.36 -4.04 -2.84
CA ARG A 57 -8.78 -5.38 -2.98
C ARG A 57 -8.65 -6.04 -1.61
N PRO A 58 -9.41 -7.11 -1.34
CA PRO A 58 -9.32 -7.82 -0.07
C PRO A 58 -8.05 -8.68 0.02
N LYS A 59 -7.41 -8.62 1.18
CA LYS A 59 -6.38 -9.53 1.68
C LYS A 59 -7.08 -10.64 2.49
N TYR A 60 -6.63 -11.88 2.29
CA TYR A 60 -7.13 -13.07 3.02
C TYR A 60 -8.61 -13.44 2.82
N ALA A 61 -9.26 -12.99 1.74
CA ALA A 61 -10.67 -13.30 1.47
C ALA A 61 -10.99 -14.81 1.51
N GLN A 62 -10.04 -15.65 1.09
CA GLN A 62 -10.20 -17.10 1.02
C GLN A 62 -9.79 -17.85 2.29
N THR A 63 -9.05 -17.22 3.21
CA THR A 63 -8.37 -17.92 4.32
C THR A 63 -8.99 -17.69 5.69
N ARG A 64 -10.01 -16.84 5.83
CA ARG A 64 -10.64 -16.52 7.12
C ARG A 64 -12.16 -16.70 7.09
N LYS A 65 -12.63 -17.95 7.30
CA LYS A 65 -14.05 -18.23 7.55
C LYS A 65 -14.56 -17.39 8.73
N GLY A 66 -15.57 -16.56 8.50
CA GLY A 66 -16.29 -15.81 9.53
C GLY A 66 -15.68 -14.48 9.98
N ARG A 67 -14.59 -14.00 9.36
CA ARG A 67 -14.09 -12.64 9.59
C ARG A 67 -14.28 -11.79 8.35
N LYS A 68 -14.64 -10.51 8.54
CA LYS A 68 -14.66 -9.56 7.43
C LYS A 68 -13.27 -9.48 6.78
N PRO A 69 -13.17 -9.54 5.45
CA PRO A 69 -11.91 -9.32 4.75
C PRO A 69 -11.39 -7.90 4.99
N TRP A 70 -10.07 -7.78 5.06
CA TRP A 70 -9.36 -6.51 5.16
C TRP A 70 -8.50 -6.35 3.93
N GLY A 71 -8.14 -5.14 3.51
CA GLY A 71 -7.37 -4.97 2.29
C GLY A 71 -6.84 -3.57 2.08
N CYS A 72 -6.59 -3.25 0.81
CA CYS A 72 -6.24 -1.91 0.37
C CYS A 72 -7.37 -1.34 -0.48
N ALA A 73 -7.54 -0.02 -0.46
CA ALA A 73 -8.46 0.68 -1.35
C ALA A 73 -7.79 1.89 -2.01
N VAL A 74 -8.24 2.23 -3.21
CA VAL A 74 -8.02 3.52 -3.86
C VAL A 74 -9.37 4.18 -4.07
N LEU A 75 -9.55 5.40 -3.55
CA LEU A 75 -10.75 6.20 -3.75
C LEU A 75 -10.41 7.42 -4.59
N ALA A 76 -11.33 7.85 -5.44
CA ALA A 76 -11.27 9.14 -6.09
C ALA A 76 -12.64 9.82 -6.13
N ARG A 77 -12.67 11.13 -5.83
CA ARG A 77 -13.92 11.90 -5.86
C ARG A 77 -14.42 12.10 -7.28
N ASP A 78 -13.56 12.61 -8.14
CA ASP A 78 -13.94 13.07 -9.48
C ASP A 78 -13.27 12.31 -10.60
N LEU A 79 -12.27 11.47 -10.30
CA LEU A 79 -11.55 10.67 -11.29
C LEU A 79 -12.22 9.33 -11.49
N ALA A 80 -12.36 8.91 -12.75
CA ALA A 80 -12.70 7.54 -13.08
C ALA A 80 -11.44 6.68 -13.00
N LEU A 81 -11.57 5.56 -12.28
CA LEU A 81 -10.48 4.62 -12.02
C LEU A 81 -10.80 3.27 -12.65
N GLU A 82 -9.83 2.69 -13.34
CA GLU A 82 -9.89 1.32 -13.85
C GLU A 82 -9.06 0.41 -12.94
N ALA A 83 -9.71 -0.58 -12.34
CA ALA A 83 -9.02 -1.53 -11.47
C ALA A 83 -8.11 -2.44 -12.29
N TYR A 84 -6.88 -2.63 -11.83
CA TYR A 84 -5.97 -3.61 -12.43
C TYR A 84 -6.21 -5.00 -11.84
N GLU A 85 -6.24 -6.01 -12.70
CA GLU A 85 -6.22 -7.43 -12.34
C GLU A 85 -4.84 -8.01 -12.70
N PRO A 86 -4.10 -8.57 -11.73
CA PRO A 86 -2.81 -9.20 -12.01
C PRO A 86 -2.91 -10.30 -13.07
N THR A 87 -2.03 -10.22 -14.07
CA THR A 87 -1.84 -11.28 -15.08
C THR A 87 -0.72 -12.23 -14.65
N GLN A 88 -0.48 -13.28 -15.44
CA GLN A 88 0.66 -14.19 -15.24
C GLN A 88 2.04 -13.50 -15.28
N ASP A 89 2.12 -12.28 -15.84
CA ASP A 89 3.37 -11.50 -15.92
C ASP A 89 3.72 -10.83 -14.58
N PHE A 90 2.76 -10.77 -13.66
CA PHE A 90 2.87 -10.18 -12.32
C PHE A 90 2.44 -11.19 -11.24
N PRO A 91 3.19 -12.30 -11.11
CA PRO A 91 2.85 -13.40 -10.24
C PRO A 91 2.76 -13.02 -8.75
N TRP A 92 3.57 -12.09 -8.26
CA TRP A 92 3.55 -11.69 -6.84
C TRP A 92 2.34 -10.83 -6.49
N LEU A 93 1.91 -9.92 -7.37
CA LEU A 93 0.67 -9.16 -7.21
C LEU A 93 -0.55 -10.10 -7.19
N ALA A 94 -0.53 -11.17 -7.98
CA ALA A 94 -1.56 -12.21 -7.97
C ALA A 94 -1.52 -13.06 -6.69
N ALA A 95 -0.34 -13.46 -6.24
CA ALA A 95 -0.11 -14.35 -5.10
C ALA A 95 -0.32 -13.68 -3.73
N LEU A 96 -0.24 -12.35 -3.67
CA LEU A 96 -0.38 -11.55 -2.45
C LEU A 96 -1.60 -10.61 -2.53
N PRO A 97 -2.82 -11.13 -2.80
CA PRO A 97 -3.98 -10.30 -3.05
C PRO A 97 -4.27 -9.40 -1.86
N GLY A 98 -4.63 -8.13 -2.13
CA GLY A 98 -4.96 -7.13 -1.12
C GLY A 98 -3.77 -6.56 -0.34
N SER A 99 -2.54 -6.99 -0.64
CA SER A 99 -1.32 -6.25 -0.24
C SER A 99 -1.17 -4.96 -1.03
N SER A 100 -1.84 -4.87 -2.18
CA SER A 100 -2.02 -3.63 -2.93
C SER A 100 -3.40 -3.56 -3.60
N ALA A 101 -3.93 -2.35 -3.74
CA ALA A 101 -5.01 -2.02 -4.66
C ALA A 101 -4.42 -1.14 -5.76
N VAL A 102 -4.37 -1.66 -6.98
CA VAL A 102 -3.74 -1.02 -8.14
C VAL A 102 -4.81 -0.60 -9.13
N THR A 103 -4.66 0.62 -9.65
CA THR A 103 -5.60 1.21 -10.59
C THR A 103 -4.92 2.20 -11.52
N ARG A 104 -5.59 2.54 -12.61
CA ARG A 104 -5.15 3.56 -13.57
C ARG A 104 -6.26 4.58 -13.77
N THR A 105 -5.90 5.86 -13.89
CA THR A 105 -6.86 6.90 -14.31
C THR A 105 -7.27 6.70 -15.76
N THR A 106 -8.55 6.88 -16.07
CA THR A 106 -9.05 6.73 -17.46
C THR A 106 -8.71 7.92 -18.36
N SER A 107 -8.45 9.10 -17.78
CA SER A 107 -7.97 10.29 -18.48
C SER A 107 -6.59 10.69 -17.95
N GLY A 108 -5.64 10.95 -18.87
CA GLY A 108 -4.25 11.26 -18.52
C GLY A 108 -3.60 10.11 -17.73
N PRO A 109 -3.27 8.98 -18.38
CA PRO A 109 -3.03 7.70 -17.72
C PRO A 109 -1.95 7.83 -16.65
N THR A 110 -2.37 7.71 -15.40
CA THR A 110 -1.52 7.71 -14.22
C THR A 110 -1.85 6.46 -13.41
N TRP A 111 -0.83 5.68 -13.09
CA TRP A 111 -0.97 4.54 -12.19
C TRP A 111 -1.08 5.00 -10.74
N LEU A 112 -1.97 4.36 -9.99
CA LEU A 112 -2.20 4.59 -8.58
C LEU A 112 -2.16 3.24 -7.85
N ALA A 113 -1.38 3.15 -6.77
CA ALA A 113 -1.42 1.96 -5.92
C ALA A 113 -1.40 2.29 -4.43
N SER A 114 -2.44 1.83 -3.72
CA SER A 114 -2.41 1.75 -2.26
C SER A 114 -1.71 0.45 -1.86
N VAL A 115 -0.73 0.52 -0.96
CA VAL A 115 0.12 -0.63 -0.60
C VAL A 115 0.16 -0.82 0.92
N HIS A 116 -0.07 -2.06 1.37
CA HIS A 116 0.12 -2.49 2.75
C HIS A 116 0.97 -3.76 2.81
N LEU A 117 2.22 -3.58 3.20
CA LEU A 117 3.22 -4.64 3.24
C LEU A 117 3.27 -5.25 4.64
N THR A 118 3.11 -6.56 4.73
CA THR A 118 3.11 -7.23 6.04
C THR A 118 4.48 -7.16 6.69
N ALA A 119 4.52 -6.88 8.00
CA ALA A 119 5.73 -6.95 8.84
C ALA A 119 6.17 -8.39 9.16
N ARG A 120 6.25 -9.26 8.14
CA ARG A 120 6.72 -10.64 8.26
C ARG A 120 7.29 -11.16 6.93
N PRO A 121 8.23 -12.13 6.97
CA PRO A 121 8.68 -12.79 5.76
C PRO A 121 7.53 -13.48 5.00
N ILE A 122 7.66 -13.54 3.68
CA ILE A 122 6.81 -14.36 2.82
C ILE A 122 7.01 -15.83 3.18
N ALA A 123 5.93 -16.58 3.20
CA ALA A 123 5.96 -17.98 3.56
C ALA A 123 6.75 -18.82 2.54
N ALA A 124 7.52 -19.79 3.03
CA ALA A 124 8.45 -20.57 2.21
C ALA A 124 7.75 -21.39 1.11
N ASP A 125 6.52 -21.83 1.35
CA ASP A 125 5.70 -22.51 0.35
C ASP A 125 5.39 -21.61 -0.85
N LEU A 126 5.10 -20.33 -0.63
CA LEU A 126 4.88 -19.35 -1.70
C LEU A 126 6.16 -19.02 -2.45
N LEU A 127 7.29 -18.91 -1.74
CA LEU A 127 8.62 -18.67 -2.34
C LEU A 127 9.10 -19.81 -3.24
N ARG A 128 8.66 -21.05 -3.00
CA ARG A 128 8.99 -22.18 -3.88
C ARG A 128 8.22 -22.19 -5.19
N THR A 129 7.05 -21.54 -5.23
CA THR A 129 6.13 -21.60 -6.38
C THR A 129 6.18 -20.34 -7.25
N HIS A 130 6.85 -19.28 -6.80
CA HIS A 130 6.95 -18.00 -7.51
C HIS A 130 8.42 -17.59 -7.66
N PRO A 131 8.88 -17.24 -8.87
CA PRO A 131 10.28 -16.91 -9.11
C PRO A 131 10.68 -15.57 -8.47
N LEU A 132 11.95 -15.46 -8.08
CA LEU A 132 12.59 -14.24 -7.57
C LEU A 132 13.55 -13.61 -8.58
N GLU A 133 13.48 -14.00 -9.85
CA GLU A 133 14.37 -13.48 -10.89
C GLU A 133 14.25 -11.95 -11.00
N GLY A 134 15.38 -11.25 -10.90
CA GLY A 134 15.43 -9.79 -10.90
C GLY A 134 15.00 -9.12 -9.59
N ILE A 135 14.65 -9.88 -8.55
CA ILE A 135 14.26 -9.36 -7.24
C ILE A 135 15.45 -9.49 -6.27
N GLU A 136 15.98 -8.35 -5.83
CA GLU A 136 17.06 -8.32 -4.83
C GLU A 136 16.51 -8.64 -3.43
N THR A 137 17.11 -9.64 -2.78
CA THR A 137 16.87 -9.95 -1.37
C THR A 137 17.79 -9.10 -0.52
N THR A 138 17.23 -8.11 0.18
CA THR A 138 17.99 -7.04 0.85
C THR A 138 18.26 -7.31 2.33
N THR A 139 17.54 -8.25 2.93
CA THR A 139 17.67 -8.61 4.35
C THR A 139 18.96 -9.40 4.59
N ARG A 140 19.56 -9.25 5.78
CA ARG A 140 20.84 -9.90 6.10
C ARG A 140 20.73 -11.41 6.28
N ASP A 141 19.56 -11.87 6.72
CA ASP A 141 19.27 -13.28 6.98
C ASP A 141 18.73 -14.02 5.74
N GLY A 142 18.62 -13.33 4.60
CA GLY A 142 18.09 -13.88 3.35
C GLY A 142 16.57 -14.06 3.34
N SER A 143 15.84 -13.53 4.34
CA SER A 143 14.38 -13.58 4.35
C SER A 143 13.78 -12.66 3.27
N VAL A 144 12.79 -13.15 2.53
CA VAL A 144 12.12 -12.36 1.48
C VAL A 144 10.81 -11.80 2.02
N TRP A 145 10.58 -10.50 1.84
CA TRP A 145 9.44 -9.77 2.38
C TRP A 145 8.58 -9.18 1.25
N GLU A 146 7.35 -8.78 1.58
CA GLU A 146 6.48 -8.10 0.60
C GLU A 146 7.12 -6.79 0.07
N THR A 147 8.02 -6.17 0.85
CA THR A 147 8.85 -5.01 0.46
C THR A 147 9.83 -5.29 -0.67
N ASN A 148 10.22 -6.55 -0.89
CA ASN A 148 11.06 -6.95 -2.00
C ASN A 148 10.24 -7.15 -3.28
N VAL A 149 9.13 -7.88 -3.19
CA VAL A 149 8.41 -8.39 -4.37
C VAL A 149 7.32 -7.46 -4.90
N VAL A 150 6.54 -6.82 -4.01
CA VAL A 150 5.38 -6.01 -4.43
C VAL A 150 5.84 -4.76 -5.18
N PRO A 151 6.75 -3.93 -4.64
CA PRO A 151 7.23 -2.76 -5.38
C PRO A 151 7.99 -3.12 -6.65
N HIS A 152 8.73 -4.23 -6.68
CA HIS A 152 9.38 -4.70 -7.92
C HIS A 152 8.36 -4.89 -9.04
N GLU A 153 7.25 -5.58 -8.78
CA GLU A 153 6.21 -5.77 -9.78
C GLU A 153 5.42 -4.51 -10.09
N LEU A 154 5.17 -3.64 -9.10
CA LEU A 154 4.55 -2.33 -9.36
C LEU A 154 5.41 -1.49 -10.31
N HIS A 155 6.73 -1.41 -10.08
CA HIS A 155 7.63 -0.67 -10.95
C HIS A 155 7.69 -1.24 -12.37
N ARG A 156 7.68 -2.58 -12.50
CA ARG A 156 7.56 -3.23 -13.82
C ARG A 156 6.23 -2.93 -14.50
N LEU A 157 5.12 -2.92 -13.75
CA LEU A 157 3.77 -2.66 -14.26
C LEU A 157 3.64 -1.22 -14.74
N PHE A 158 4.15 -0.27 -13.97
CA PHE A 158 4.07 1.16 -14.30
C PHE A 158 4.98 1.52 -15.47
N GLY A 159 6.09 0.80 -15.64
CA GLY A 159 7.02 0.99 -16.75
C GLY A 159 7.56 2.42 -16.79
N GLN A 160 7.33 3.11 -17.89
CA GLN A 160 7.75 4.52 -18.09
C GLN A 160 6.59 5.51 -17.90
N GLU A 161 5.42 5.04 -17.45
CA GLU A 161 4.28 5.90 -17.22
C GLU A 161 4.37 6.65 -15.89
N THR A 162 3.57 7.72 -15.78
CA THR A 162 3.41 8.44 -14.52
C THR A 162 2.73 7.54 -13.49
N PHE A 163 3.28 7.49 -12.29
CA PHE A 163 2.71 6.69 -11.21
C PHE A 163 2.81 7.37 -9.86
N LEU A 164 1.85 7.05 -8.98
CA LEU A 164 1.88 7.36 -7.56
C LEU A 164 1.53 6.09 -6.79
N TRP A 165 2.37 5.67 -5.85
CA TRP A 165 2.03 4.55 -4.97
C TRP A 165 2.44 4.84 -3.54
N GLY A 166 1.78 4.25 -2.56
CA GLY A 166 2.13 4.51 -1.17
C GLY A 166 1.21 3.83 -0.19
N GLY A 167 1.60 3.92 1.08
CA GLY A 167 0.87 3.33 2.17
C GLY A 167 1.76 2.96 3.35
N ASP A 168 1.37 1.87 3.98
CA ASP A 168 2.08 1.31 5.13
C ASP A 168 3.02 0.22 4.66
N LEU A 169 4.29 0.58 4.54
CA LEU A 169 5.32 -0.33 4.07
C LEU A 169 5.89 -1.21 5.20
N ASN A 170 5.52 -0.94 6.47
CA ASN A 170 6.16 -1.51 7.65
C ASN A 170 7.70 -1.48 7.61
N CYS A 171 8.26 -0.52 6.87
CA CYS A 171 9.70 -0.34 6.70
C CYS A 171 10.05 1.15 6.67
N ASP A 172 11.20 1.49 7.24
CA ASP A 172 11.79 2.82 7.17
C ASP A 172 13.32 2.68 7.19
N PRO A 173 14.08 3.47 6.41
CA PRO A 173 15.55 3.40 6.42
C PRO A 173 16.18 3.51 7.82
N LYS A 174 15.57 4.25 8.76
CA LYS A 174 16.04 4.39 10.15
C LYS A 174 15.86 3.12 10.99
N MET A 175 15.03 2.17 10.55
CA MET A 175 14.89 0.88 11.24
C MET A 175 16.17 0.04 11.19
N ASP A 176 17.04 0.27 10.20
CA ASP A 176 18.33 -0.42 10.09
C ASP A 176 19.29 -0.09 11.24
N ASP A 177 19.06 1.01 11.97
CA ASP A 177 19.86 1.41 13.13
C ASP A 177 19.32 0.85 14.45
N ARG A 178 18.17 0.17 14.42
CA ARG A 178 17.51 -0.36 15.62
C ARG A 178 17.89 -1.83 15.86
N PRO A 179 18.29 -2.21 17.08
CA PRO A 179 18.47 -3.62 17.43
C PRO A 179 17.20 -4.43 17.20
N GLY A 180 17.34 -5.66 16.68
CA GLY A 180 16.23 -6.59 16.47
C GLY A 180 15.52 -6.50 15.12
N PHE A 181 15.90 -5.57 14.24
CA PHE A 181 15.42 -5.52 12.86
C PHE A 181 16.35 -6.32 11.93
N ALA A 182 15.78 -6.99 10.93
CA ALA A 182 16.53 -7.80 9.94
C ALA A 182 17.54 -6.97 9.10
N GLY A 183 17.33 -5.64 9.06
CA GLY A 183 18.12 -4.70 8.27
C GLY A 183 17.77 -4.73 6.78
N GLY A 184 18.44 -3.89 6.00
CA GLY A 184 18.27 -3.84 4.54
C GLY A 184 17.24 -2.83 4.06
N ASN A 185 16.58 -2.10 4.97
CA ASN A 185 15.56 -1.10 4.60
C ASN A 185 16.17 0.04 3.79
N ARG A 186 17.41 0.48 4.08
CA ARG A 186 18.09 1.49 3.25
C ARG A 186 18.23 1.02 1.81
N ARG A 187 18.69 -0.22 1.61
CA ARG A 187 18.89 -0.81 0.28
C ARG A 187 17.57 -0.96 -0.48
N VAL A 188 16.50 -1.34 0.22
CA VAL A 188 15.13 -1.39 -0.36
C VAL A 188 14.73 -0.05 -0.97
N PHE A 189 14.95 1.06 -0.25
CA PHE A 189 14.60 2.39 -0.76
C PHE A 189 15.53 2.86 -1.89
N GLU A 190 16.79 2.43 -1.89
CA GLU A 190 17.69 2.64 -3.04
C GLU A 190 17.17 1.92 -4.27
N ILE A 191 16.75 0.65 -4.16
CA ILE A 191 16.16 -0.11 -5.28
C ILE A 191 14.93 0.59 -5.84
N TYR A 192 14.05 1.13 -4.99
CA TYR A 192 12.89 1.89 -5.47
C TYR A 192 13.31 3.12 -6.27
N ARG A 193 14.33 3.84 -5.79
CA ARG A 193 14.89 4.99 -6.50
C ARG A 193 15.53 4.58 -7.83
N ASP A 194 16.30 3.50 -7.82
CA ASP A 194 16.97 2.97 -9.01
C ASP A 194 15.94 2.48 -10.06
N ALA A 195 14.74 2.09 -9.61
CA ALA A 195 13.57 1.79 -10.44
C ALA A 195 12.74 3.03 -10.87
N GLY A 196 13.23 4.24 -10.60
CA GLY A 196 12.61 5.51 -11.02
C GLY A 196 11.61 6.12 -10.03
N ALA A 197 11.52 5.60 -8.80
CA ALA A 197 10.68 6.20 -7.76
C ALA A 197 11.36 7.38 -7.05
N VAL A 198 10.58 8.37 -6.63
CA VAL A 198 11.04 9.43 -5.73
C VAL A 198 10.19 9.43 -4.46
N ASP A 199 10.84 9.31 -3.29
CA ASP A 199 10.16 9.47 -2.01
C ASP A 199 9.84 10.94 -1.76
N THR A 200 8.57 11.31 -1.92
CA THR A 200 8.10 12.70 -1.78
C THR A 200 8.21 13.24 -0.36
N ARG A 201 8.48 12.37 0.63
CA ARG A 201 8.54 12.74 2.02
C ARG A 201 9.94 12.96 2.54
N ILE A 202 10.99 12.75 1.75
CA ILE A 202 12.38 12.88 2.23
C ILE A 202 12.64 14.21 2.96
N ARG A 203 11.99 15.29 2.51
CA ARG A 203 12.03 16.64 3.11
C ARG A 203 11.38 16.76 4.50
N PHE A 204 10.54 15.81 4.88
CA PHE A 204 9.83 15.75 6.17
C PHE A 204 10.45 14.72 7.13
N HIS A 205 11.53 14.02 6.73
CA HIS A 205 12.13 12.97 7.55
C HIS A 205 12.71 13.47 8.88
N SER A 206 13.07 14.75 8.94
CA SER A 206 13.53 15.43 10.15
C SER A 206 12.39 15.79 11.11
N THR A 207 11.15 15.84 10.63
CA THR A 207 9.98 16.26 11.40
C THR A 207 9.03 15.11 11.77
N TYR A 208 9.36 13.87 11.40
CA TYR A 208 8.53 12.71 11.75
C TYR A 208 8.44 12.52 13.27
N GLN A 209 7.22 12.52 13.78
CA GLN A 209 6.90 11.93 15.07
C GLN A 209 6.45 10.48 14.83
N GLN A 210 7.14 9.51 15.44
CA GLN A 210 6.62 8.15 15.52
C GLN A 210 5.37 8.17 16.41
N THR A 211 4.19 8.02 15.81
CA THR A 211 2.97 7.75 16.56
C THR A 211 2.94 6.26 16.92
N PHE A 212 3.51 5.90 18.06
CA PHE A 212 3.04 4.75 18.82
C PHE A 212 1.69 5.17 19.42
N SER A 213 0.59 4.73 18.82
CA SER A 213 -0.73 5.29 19.13
C SER A 213 -1.32 4.71 20.42
N ASP A 214 -1.46 5.59 21.41
CA ASP A 214 -2.64 5.61 22.30
C ASP A 214 -3.62 6.75 21.95
N ARG A 215 -3.33 7.60 20.95
CA ARG A 215 -4.26 8.65 20.47
C ARG A 215 -4.22 8.83 18.94
N ALA A 216 -5.33 9.35 18.43
CA ALA A 216 -5.84 9.37 17.05
C ALA A 216 -4.83 9.58 15.89
N PRO A 217 -5.12 9.04 14.68
CA PRO A 217 -4.15 8.97 13.58
C PRO A 217 -3.95 10.31 12.87
N THR A 218 -2.68 10.62 12.60
CA THR A 218 -2.22 11.60 11.60
C THR A 218 -1.85 10.87 10.31
N ALA A 219 -2.18 11.48 9.16
CA ALA A 219 -2.09 10.93 7.81
C ALA A 219 -0.70 10.38 7.40
N THR A 220 -0.67 9.37 6.52
CA THR A 220 0.50 8.53 6.18
C THR A 220 0.67 8.27 4.67
N ASN A 221 1.65 8.90 3.98
CA ASN A 221 2.58 8.39 2.93
C ASN A 221 2.25 8.20 1.41
N SER A 222 2.85 8.99 0.49
CA SER A 222 2.90 8.68 -0.96
C SER A 222 4.31 8.80 -1.61
N ILE A 223 4.59 7.97 -2.63
CA ILE A 223 5.78 7.93 -3.51
C ILE A 223 5.31 8.27 -4.93
N THR A 224 6.10 9.03 -5.70
CA THR A 224 5.72 9.53 -7.04
C THR A 224 6.88 9.48 -8.02
N SER A 225 6.63 9.45 -9.34
CA SER A 225 7.61 9.76 -10.40
C SER A 225 7.42 11.18 -10.96
N SER A 226 8.48 11.76 -11.51
CA SER A 226 8.52 13.10 -12.15
C SER A 226 8.34 13.03 -13.65
#